data_AF-T1CHB7-F1
#
_entry.id   AF-T1CHB7-F1
#
_cell.length_a   1.000
_cell.length_b   1.000
_cell.length_c   1.000
_cell.angle_alpha   90.00
_cell.angle_beta   90.00
_cell.angle_gamma   90.00
#
_symmetry.space_group_name_H-M   'P 1'
#
loop_
_entity.id
_entity.type
_entity.pdbx_description
1 polymer ?
#
loop_
_entity_poly.entity_id
_entity_poly.type
_entity_poly.pdbx_seq_one_letter_code
_entity_poly.pdbx_strand_id
1 'polypeptide(L)'
;MSDAELRAMFSETGPDFSAEVCSGAFLADLSSTAIAAFRTRWATKARDERKTHWTDEQTLVNAELLVDGHATYAALILFGTRAALGRSLAQAELVFEYRSSEASGPAADREEYREGFFLWHDAIWNKINLRNDRQSYQDGLFRVELPTFDEVSVREALLNAVAHRDYRLGGSVFVRQYGQRLEIVSPGGLPSGDHGREHS
;
A
#
# COMPACT_ATOMS: atom_id res chain seq x y z
N MET A 1 1.65 0.04 -13.72
CA MET A 1 2.18 1.40 -13.69
C MET A 1 3.32 1.43 -14.69
N SER A 2 3.67 2.55 -15.32
CA SER A 2 4.94 2.59 -16.06
C SER A 2 6.09 2.38 -15.08
N ASP A 3 7.23 1.89 -15.55
CA ASP A 3 8.46 1.79 -14.72
C ASP A 3 8.79 3.11 -14.01
N ALA A 4 8.47 4.22 -14.68
CA ALA A 4 8.61 5.57 -14.17
C ALA A 4 7.57 5.92 -13.10
N GLU A 5 6.35 5.37 -13.14
CA GLU A 5 5.33 5.58 -12.10
C GLU A 5 5.63 4.77 -10.83
N LEU A 6 6.12 3.52 -10.95
CA LEU A 6 6.62 2.78 -9.78
C LEU A 6 7.81 3.53 -9.17
N ARG A 7 8.81 3.90 -9.97
CA ARG A 7 9.93 4.72 -9.51
C ARG A 7 9.51 6.07 -8.93
N ALA A 8 8.57 6.79 -9.54
CA ALA A 8 8.09 8.08 -9.04
C ALA A 8 7.43 7.92 -7.67
N MET A 9 6.64 6.86 -7.49
CA MET A 9 6.01 6.51 -6.22
C MET A 9 7.01 6.08 -5.13
N PHE A 10 8.26 5.77 -5.48
CA PHE A 10 9.34 5.47 -4.51
C PHE A 10 10.40 6.59 -4.41
N SER A 11 10.48 7.51 -5.39
CA SER A 11 11.55 8.51 -5.51
C SER A 11 11.27 9.87 -4.87
N GLU A 12 10.04 10.16 -4.46
CA GLU A 12 9.73 11.45 -3.84
C GLU A 12 10.12 11.46 -2.35
N THR A 13 11.33 12.00 -2.10
CA THR A 13 11.98 12.40 -0.83
C THR A 13 12.99 11.42 -0.17
N GLY A 14 14.27 11.81 -0.21
CA GLY A 14 15.38 11.19 0.54
C GLY A 14 16.03 9.98 -0.14
N PRO A 15 17.21 9.50 0.33
CA PRO A 15 17.78 8.25 -0.17
C PRO A 15 16.73 7.15 -0.05
N ASP A 16 16.42 6.51 -1.17
CA ASP A 16 15.33 5.56 -1.32
C ASP A 16 15.65 4.28 -0.52
N PHE A 17 15.32 4.31 0.77
CA PHE A 17 15.44 3.16 1.67
C PHE A 17 14.73 1.92 1.10
N SER A 18 13.65 2.12 0.33
CA SER A 18 12.91 1.02 -0.27
C SER A 18 13.68 0.34 -1.40
N ALA A 19 14.54 1.08 -2.12
CA ALA A 19 15.44 0.55 -3.14
C ALA A 19 16.71 -0.11 -2.57
N GLU A 20 17.01 0.05 -1.29
CA GLU A 20 18.15 -0.63 -0.66
C GLU A 20 17.95 -2.15 -0.63
N VAL A 21 19.04 -2.88 -0.89
CA VAL A 21 19.06 -4.34 -0.84
C VAL A 21 19.08 -4.80 0.62
N CYS A 22 18.09 -5.60 1.01
CA CYS A 22 18.09 -6.25 2.32
C CYS A 22 18.92 -7.53 2.23
N SER A 23 20.18 -7.49 2.67
CA SER A 23 21.14 -8.59 2.55
C SER A 23 20.71 -9.90 3.24
N GLY A 24 19.70 -9.87 4.10
CA GLY A 24 19.13 -11.05 4.76
C GLY A 24 17.82 -11.57 4.16
N ALA A 25 17.36 -11.00 3.05
CA ALA A 25 16.09 -11.35 2.42
C ALA A 25 16.30 -11.92 1.02
N PHE A 26 15.63 -13.03 0.74
CA PHE A 26 15.77 -13.78 -0.51
C PHE A 26 14.41 -14.02 -1.17
N LEU A 27 14.39 -14.60 -2.37
CA LEU A 27 13.16 -14.95 -3.07
C LEU A 27 12.19 -15.78 -2.22
N ALA A 28 12.70 -16.71 -1.40
CA ALA A 28 11.92 -17.57 -0.52
C ALA A 28 11.17 -16.81 0.60
N ASP A 29 11.54 -15.56 0.85
CA ASP A 29 10.92 -14.70 1.85
C ASP A 29 9.70 -13.95 1.33
N LEU A 30 9.48 -14.02 0.02
CA LEU A 30 8.42 -13.36 -0.71
C LEU A 30 7.32 -14.35 -1.09
N SER A 31 6.07 -13.90 -1.07
CA SER A 31 4.94 -14.73 -1.44
C SER A 31 4.79 -14.83 -2.96
N SER A 32 4.92 -16.04 -3.49
CA SER A 32 4.66 -16.32 -4.92
C SER A 32 3.24 -15.96 -5.36
N THR A 33 2.23 -16.06 -4.47
CA THR A 33 0.86 -15.67 -4.83
C THR A 33 0.74 -14.16 -5.01
N ALA A 34 1.40 -13.38 -4.14
CA ALA A 34 1.45 -11.93 -4.22
C ALA A 34 2.24 -11.46 -5.47
N ILE A 35 3.36 -12.12 -5.77
CA ILE A 35 4.15 -11.86 -6.98
C ILE A 35 3.34 -12.16 -8.23
N ALA A 36 2.60 -13.28 -8.26
CA ALA A 36 1.73 -13.62 -9.40
C ALA A 36 0.59 -12.61 -9.60
N ALA A 37 0.00 -12.10 -8.52
CA ALA A 37 -1.01 -11.05 -8.57
C ALA A 37 -0.44 -9.74 -9.14
N PHE A 38 0.75 -9.33 -8.68
CA PHE A 38 1.47 -8.19 -9.24
C PHE A 38 1.81 -8.39 -10.72
N ARG A 39 2.37 -9.55 -11.10
CA ARG A 39 2.71 -9.90 -12.48
C ARG A 39 1.51 -9.77 -13.41
N THR A 40 0.36 -10.29 -13.00
CA THR A 40 -0.89 -10.18 -13.77
C THR A 40 -1.31 -8.73 -13.96
N ARG A 41 -1.35 -7.95 -12.88
CA ARG A 41 -1.71 -6.52 -12.94
C ARG A 41 -0.73 -5.70 -13.78
N TRP A 42 0.56 -6.03 -13.70
CA TRP A 42 1.60 -5.37 -14.49
C TRP A 42 1.45 -5.68 -15.98
N ALA A 43 1.21 -6.94 -16.34
CA ALA A 43 0.95 -7.35 -17.72
C ALA A 43 -0.27 -6.60 -18.31
N THR A 44 -1.38 -6.54 -17.57
CA THR A 44 -2.59 -5.82 -17.99
C THR A 44 -2.32 -4.33 -18.20
N LYS A 45 -1.67 -3.65 -17.23
CA LYS A 45 -1.39 -2.21 -17.35
C LYS A 45 -0.37 -1.90 -18.45
N ALA A 46 0.63 -2.75 -18.66
CA ALA A 46 1.60 -2.62 -19.75
C ALA A 46 1.04 -3.03 -21.13
N ARG A 47 -0.15 -3.66 -21.16
CA ARG A 47 -0.72 -4.30 -22.35
C ARG A 47 0.26 -5.29 -23.00
N ASP A 48 0.99 -6.03 -22.17
CA ASP A 48 2.00 -7.00 -22.59
C ASP A 48 1.76 -8.35 -21.91
N GLU A 49 1.04 -9.24 -22.60
CA GLU A 49 0.69 -10.57 -22.09
C GLU A 49 1.91 -11.46 -21.88
N ARG A 50 3.03 -11.20 -22.56
CA ARG A 50 4.26 -11.99 -22.40
C ARG A 50 4.77 -11.95 -20.96
N LYS A 51 4.50 -10.85 -20.24
CA LYS A 51 4.85 -10.68 -18.83
C LYS A 51 4.16 -11.70 -17.93
N THR A 52 3.00 -12.24 -18.31
CA THR A 52 2.27 -13.23 -17.49
C THR A 52 3.02 -14.55 -17.36
N HIS A 53 3.89 -14.86 -18.32
CA HIS A 53 4.70 -16.08 -18.36
C HIS A 53 6.05 -15.97 -17.65
N TRP A 54 6.39 -14.80 -17.11
CA TRP A 54 7.62 -14.62 -16.34
C TRP A 54 7.60 -15.46 -15.07
N THR A 55 8.76 -16.00 -14.70
CA THR A 55 8.96 -16.57 -13.38
C THR A 55 8.90 -15.48 -12.31
N ASP A 56 8.75 -15.87 -11.04
CA ASP A 56 8.76 -14.91 -9.94
C ASP A 56 10.10 -14.15 -9.89
N GLU A 57 11.21 -14.84 -10.09
CA GLU A 57 12.54 -14.22 -10.17
C GLU A 57 12.64 -13.21 -11.33
N GLN A 58 12.24 -13.60 -12.55
CA GLN A 58 12.23 -12.68 -13.70
C GLN A 58 11.34 -11.47 -13.46
N THR A 59 10.19 -11.68 -12.81
CA THR A 59 9.25 -10.60 -12.46
C THR A 59 9.92 -9.59 -11.54
N LEU A 60 10.59 -10.08 -10.48
CA LEU A 60 11.22 -9.23 -9.47
C LEU A 60 12.48 -8.55 -10.00
N VAL A 61 13.34 -9.26 -10.75
CA VAL A 61 14.53 -8.68 -11.37
C VAL A 61 14.15 -7.57 -12.35
N ASN A 62 13.17 -7.82 -13.22
CA ASN A 62 12.71 -6.81 -14.19
C ASN A 62 12.03 -5.62 -13.51
N ALA A 63 11.52 -5.78 -12.29
CA ALA A 63 10.94 -4.71 -11.48
C ALA A 63 11.99 -4.05 -10.55
N GLU A 64 13.26 -4.46 -10.61
CA GLU A 64 14.34 -3.99 -9.72
C GLU A 64 14.08 -4.27 -8.23
N LEU A 65 13.31 -5.32 -7.96
CA LEU A 65 12.94 -5.78 -6.61
C LEU A 65 13.80 -6.96 -6.13
N LEU A 66 14.62 -7.51 -7.03
CA LEU A 66 15.63 -8.52 -6.72
C LEU A 66 16.94 -8.12 -7.39
N VAL A 67 18.00 -7.94 -6.60
CA VAL A 67 19.33 -7.52 -7.06
C VAL A 67 20.35 -8.51 -6.53
N ASP A 68 21.14 -9.11 -7.41
CA ASP A 68 22.15 -10.13 -7.06
C ASP A 68 21.62 -11.24 -6.14
N GLY A 69 20.38 -11.70 -6.39
CA GLY A 69 19.70 -12.75 -5.63
C GLY A 69 19.11 -12.31 -4.28
N HIS A 70 19.23 -11.04 -3.91
CA HIS A 70 18.71 -10.47 -2.67
C HIS A 70 17.52 -9.57 -2.93
N ALA A 71 16.52 -9.63 -2.05
CA ALA A 71 15.32 -8.82 -2.12
C ALA A 71 15.59 -7.40 -1.62
N THR A 72 15.02 -6.39 -2.29
CA THR A 72 15.01 -5.01 -1.78
C THR A 72 14.01 -4.87 -0.64
N TYR A 73 14.10 -3.77 0.12
CA TYR A 73 13.06 -3.46 1.11
C TYR A 73 11.68 -3.26 0.46
N ALA A 74 11.61 -2.66 -0.73
CA ALA A 74 10.37 -2.57 -1.50
C ALA A 74 9.77 -3.95 -1.80
N ALA A 75 10.61 -4.94 -2.15
CA ALA A 75 10.14 -6.30 -2.37
C ALA A 75 9.52 -6.92 -1.10
N LEU A 76 10.15 -6.70 0.05
CA LEU A 76 9.61 -7.13 1.35
C LEU A 76 8.29 -6.41 1.68
N ILE A 77 8.22 -5.10 1.48
CA ILE A 77 7.02 -4.28 1.76
C ILE A 77 5.85 -4.70 0.88
N LEU A 78 6.10 -5.07 -0.38
CA LEU A 78 5.06 -5.44 -1.33
C LEU A 78 4.64 -6.91 -1.19
N PHE A 79 5.58 -7.83 -1.00
CA PHE A 79 5.36 -9.26 -1.16
C PHE A 79 5.83 -10.13 0.01
N GLY A 80 6.49 -9.54 1.01
CA GLY A 80 7.13 -10.29 2.08
C GLY A 80 6.14 -11.09 2.92
N THR A 81 6.55 -12.28 3.32
CA THR A 81 5.80 -13.11 4.27
C THR A 81 5.86 -12.54 5.69
N ARG A 82 4.91 -12.90 6.56
CA ARG A 82 4.95 -12.51 7.98
C ARG A 82 6.28 -12.82 8.66
N ALA A 83 6.86 -13.98 8.37
CA ALA A 83 8.14 -14.38 8.92
C ALA A 83 9.28 -13.48 8.44
N ALA A 84 9.31 -13.12 7.15
CA ALA A 84 10.31 -12.23 6.57
C ALA A 84 10.22 -10.82 7.15
N LEU A 85 9.01 -10.24 7.21
CA LEU A 85 8.79 -8.93 7.83
C LEU A 85 9.17 -8.97 9.31
N GLY A 86 8.85 -10.03 10.04
CA GLY A 86 9.25 -10.18 11.44
C GLY A 86 10.77 -10.12 11.66
N ARG A 87 11.57 -10.61 10.71
CA ARG A 87 13.04 -10.60 10.80
C ARG A 87 13.66 -9.29 10.35
N SER A 88 13.22 -8.76 9.21
CA SER A 88 13.88 -7.63 8.53
C SER A 88 13.20 -6.29 8.75
N LEU A 89 11.90 -6.30 9.11
CA LEU A 89 11.05 -5.13 9.23
C LEU A 89 10.07 -5.29 10.40
N ALA A 90 10.59 -5.57 11.60
CA ALA A 90 9.79 -5.97 12.77
C ALA A 90 8.75 -4.93 13.24
N GLN A 91 8.76 -3.71 12.68
CA GLN A 91 7.80 -2.65 12.97
C GLN A 91 6.88 -2.32 11.77
N ALA A 92 6.94 -3.11 10.70
CA ALA A 92 6.08 -3.00 9.51
C ALA A 92 4.69 -3.59 9.77
N GLU A 93 3.98 -3.04 10.75
CA GLU A 93 2.59 -3.37 11.00
C GLU A 93 1.69 -2.25 10.49
N LEU A 94 0.58 -2.66 9.87
CA LEU A 94 -0.56 -1.80 9.65
C LEU A 94 -1.67 -2.22 10.61
N VAL A 95 -2.21 -1.26 11.34
CA VAL A 95 -3.33 -1.44 12.27
C VAL A 95 -4.54 -0.74 11.70
N PHE A 96 -5.58 -1.51 11.39
CA PHE A 96 -6.89 -0.99 11.03
C PHE A 96 -7.75 -0.85 12.30
N GLU A 97 -8.44 0.29 12.44
CA GLU A 97 -9.40 0.55 13.49
C GLU A 97 -10.68 1.14 12.91
N TYR A 98 -11.82 0.49 13.14
CA TYR A 98 -13.12 1.12 12.93
C TYR A 98 -13.60 1.79 14.22
N ARG A 99 -13.98 3.06 14.10
CA ARG A 99 -14.50 3.88 15.20
C ARG A 99 -15.91 4.35 14.83
N SER A 100 -16.90 3.87 15.57
CA SER A 100 -18.31 4.24 15.38
C SER A 100 -18.63 5.65 15.86
N SER A 101 -17.73 6.29 16.62
CA SER A 101 -17.85 7.68 17.04
C SER A 101 -16.48 8.34 17.19
N GLU A 102 -16.47 9.67 17.20
CA GLU A 102 -15.30 10.50 17.50
C GLU A 102 -14.91 10.51 18.98
N ALA A 103 -15.72 9.89 19.85
CA ALA A 103 -15.45 9.85 21.27
C ALA A 103 -14.19 9.03 21.58
N SER A 104 -13.45 9.45 22.60
CA SER A 104 -12.32 8.68 23.10
C SER A 104 -12.80 7.35 23.67
N GLY A 105 -12.26 6.24 23.17
CA GLY A 105 -12.70 4.90 23.51
C GLY A 105 -12.02 3.82 22.65
N PRO A 106 -12.24 2.54 22.98
CA PRO A 106 -11.71 1.42 22.20
C PRO A 106 -12.35 1.41 20.80
N ALA A 107 -11.58 0.95 19.80
CA ALA A 107 -12.11 0.71 18.47
C ALA A 107 -13.18 -0.39 18.51
N ALA A 108 -14.24 -0.22 17.72
CA ALA A 108 -15.33 -1.19 17.64
C ALA A 108 -14.93 -2.45 16.84
N ASP A 109 -13.96 -2.31 15.95
CA ASP A 109 -13.29 -3.40 15.24
C ASP A 109 -11.82 -2.99 15.06
N ARG A 110 -10.91 -3.95 15.23
CA ARG A 110 -9.46 -3.72 15.14
C ARG A 110 -8.80 -4.93 14.50
N GLU A 111 -7.93 -4.69 13.53
CA GLU A 111 -7.19 -5.75 12.83
C GLU A 111 -5.75 -5.32 12.57
N GLU A 112 -4.83 -6.28 12.57
CA GLU A 112 -3.41 -6.05 12.37
C GLU A 112 -2.91 -6.84 11.17
N TYR A 113 -2.21 -6.17 10.27
CA TYR A 113 -1.57 -6.76 9.10
C TYR A 113 -0.07 -6.61 9.22
N ARG A 114 0.65 -7.71 9.06
CA ARG A 114 2.12 -7.78 9.13
C ARG A 114 2.65 -8.69 8.03
N GLU A 115 2.26 -8.36 6.81
CA GLU A 115 2.62 -9.07 5.58
C GLU A 115 2.78 -8.03 4.47
N GLY A 116 3.31 -8.44 3.32
CA GLY A 116 3.46 -7.57 2.17
C GLY A 116 2.10 -6.98 1.72
N PHE A 117 2.11 -5.75 1.21
CA PHE A 117 0.93 -5.02 0.77
C PHE A 117 -0.02 -5.87 -0.10
N PHE A 118 0.54 -6.63 -1.04
CA PHE A 118 -0.23 -7.49 -1.96
C PHE A 118 -0.96 -8.66 -1.29
N LEU A 119 -0.67 -8.95 -0.02
CA LEU A 119 -1.31 -10.03 0.74
C LEU A 119 -2.56 -9.57 1.50
N TRP A 120 -2.65 -8.28 1.86
CA TRP A 120 -3.75 -7.76 2.70
C TRP A 120 -4.53 -6.60 2.09
N HIS A 121 -4.06 -5.97 1.00
CA HIS A 121 -4.75 -4.81 0.42
C HIS A 121 -6.23 -5.06 0.08
N ASP A 122 -6.58 -6.26 -0.38
CA ASP A 122 -7.99 -6.63 -0.64
C ASP A 122 -8.78 -6.82 0.66
N ALA A 123 -8.17 -7.43 1.68
CA ALA A 123 -8.81 -7.66 2.98
C ALA A 123 -9.17 -6.33 3.67
N ILE A 124 -8.23 -5.38 3.75
CA ILE A 124 -8.49 -4.08 4.36
C ILE A 124 -9.52 -3.27 3.58
N TRP A 125 -9.49 -3.33 2.24
CA TRP A 125 -10.51 -2.67 1.43
C TRP A 125 -11.89 -3.25 1.71
N ASN A 126 -12.02 -4.58 1.75
CA ASN A 126 -13.29 -5.23 2.08
C ASN A 126 -13.81 -4.81 3.46
N LYS A 127 -12.90 -4.63 4.44
CA LYS A 127 -13.27 -4.09 5.77
C LYS A 127 -13.76 -2.65 5.73
N ILE A 128 -13.06 -1.78 5.00
CA ILE A 128 -13.48 -0.39 4.81
C ILE A 128 -14.84 -0.34 4.10
N ASN A 129 -14.98 -1.12 3.03
CA ASN A 129 -16.17 -1.14 2.19
C ASN A 129 -17.41 -1.70 2.90
N LEU A 130 -17.24 -2.57 3.90
CA LEU A 130 -18.34 -3.07 4.74
C LEU A 130 -19.14 -1.94 5.40
N ARG A 131 -18.50 -0.79 5.64
CA ARG A 131 -19.08 0.39 6.31
C ARG A 131 -18.85 1.66 5.50
N ASN A 132 -18.82 1.52 4.18
CA ASN A 132 -18.66 2.61 3.23
C ASN A 132 -20.04 3.07 2.75
N ASP A 133 -20.62 4.00 3.51
CA ASP A 133 -21.94 4.57 3.20
C ASP A 133 -21.90 5.34 1.86
N ARG A 134 -23.07 5.49 1.23
CA ARG A 134 -23.22 6.24 -0.01
C ARG A 134 -23.65 7.67 0.29
N GLN A 135 -22.98 8.64 -0.32
CA GLN A 135 -23.34 10.04 -0.26
C GLN A 135 -24.12 10.43 -1.52
N SER A 136 -25.17 11.21 -1.36
CA SER A 136 -25.93 11.74 -2.48
C SER A 136 -25.35 13.07 -2.94
N TYR A 137 -24.86 13.12 -4.17
CA TYR A 137 -24.43 14.33 -4.86
C TYR A 137 -25.50 14.77 -5.86
N GLN A 138 -25.78 16.07 -5.94
CA GLN A 138 -26.72 16.62 -6.92
C GLN A 138 -25.94 17.37 -8.00
N ASP A 139 -26.04 16.90 -9.24
CA ASP A 139 -25.50 17.54 -10.43
C ASP A 139 -26.65 17.99 -11.33
N GLY A 140 -27.00 19.28 -11.24
CA GLY A 140 -28.15 19.86 -11.92
C GLY A 140 -29.48 19.19 -11.52
N LEU A 141 -30.11 18.51 -12.47
CA LEU A 141 -31.38 17.79 -12.28
C LEU A 141 -31.21 16.34 -11.81
N PHE A 142 -29.97 15.83 -11.75
CA PHE A 142 -29.70 14.44 -11.46
C PHE A 142 -29.10 14.27 -10.06
N ARG A 143 -29.59 13.27 -9.33
CA ARG A 143 -29.03 12.84 -8.05
C ARG A 143 -28.22 11.58 -8.27
N VAL A 144 -26.92 11.64 -7.97
CA VAL A 144 -26.00 10.52 -8.09
C VAL A 144 -25.62 10.07 -6.68
N GLU A 145 -25.67 8.78 -6.42
CA GLU A 145 -25.12 8.22 -5.19
C GLU A 145 -23.70 7.72 -5.45
N LEU A 146 -22.75 8.25 -4.69
CA LEU A 146 -21.35 7.85 -4.75
C LEU A 146 -20.94 7.23 -3.42
N PRO A 147 -20.09 6.18 -3.40
CA PRO A 147 -19.52 5.69 -2.15
C PRO A 147 -18.71 6.81 -1.49
N THR A 148 -18.71 6.85 -0.15
CA THR A 148 -17.93 7.81 0.63
C THR A 148 -16.44 7.68 0.37
N PHE A 149 -15.96 6.44 0.21
CA PHE A 149 -14.58 6.13 -0.10
C PHE A 149 -14.47 5.47 -1.46
N ASP A 150 -13.59 6.01 -2.30
CA ASP A 150 -13.21 5.42 -3.58
C ASP A 150 -12.11 4.36 -3.40
N GLU A 151 -12.28 3.19 -4.00
CA GLU A 151 -11.36 2.06 -3.84
C GLU A 151 -9.94 2.39 -4.30
N VAL A 152 -9.81 3.04 -5.45
CA VAL A 152 -8.51 3.32 -6.06
C VAL A 152 -7.74 4.30 -5.19
N SER A 153 -8.40 5.38 -4.78
CA SER A 153 -7.84 6.43 -3.93
C SER A 153 -7.40 5.88 -2.56
N VAL A 154 -8.22 5.02 -1.94
CA VAL A 154 -7.86 4.37 -0.67
C VAL A 154 -6.65 3.45 -0.82
N ARG A 155 -6.61 2.64 -1.87
CA ARG A 155 -5.49 1.72 -2.12
C ARG A 155 -4.19 2.45 -2.38
N GLU A 156 -4.22 3.55 -3.13
CA GLU A 156 -3.06 4.41 -3.37
C GLU A 156 -2.56 5.05 -2.07
N ALA A 157 -3.46 5.61 -1.27
CA ALA A 157 -3.10 6.21 0.01
C ALA A 157 -2.50 5.18 0.99
N LEU A 158 -3.03 3.96 1.04
CA LEU A 158 -2.49 2.86 1.83
C LEU A 158 -1.10 2.44 1.34
N LEU A 159 -0.92 2.32 0.03
CA LEU A 159 0.35 1.96 -0.59
C LEU A 159 1.42 3.02 -0.30
N ASN A 160 1.08 4.30 -0.45
CA ASN A 160 1.98 5.42 -0.14
C ASN A 160 2.36 5.42 1.35
N ALA A 161 1.39 5.18 2.23
CA ALA A 161 1.64 5.13 3.67
C ALA A 161 2.62 4.01 4.08
N VAL A 162 2.57 2.85 3.43
CA VAL A 162 3.52 1.75 3.71
C VAL A 162 4.85 1.92 2.99
N ALA A 163 4.86 2.42 1.76
CA ALA A 163 6.06 2.61 0.96
C ALA A 163 6.97 3.70 1.53
N HIS A 164 6.40 4.84 1.93
CA HIS A 164 7.13 6.00 2.43
C HIS A 164 7.29 6.04 3.95
N ARG A 165 6.95 4.94 4.64
CA ARG A 165 7.16 4.84 6.08
C ARG A 165 8.63 5.03 6.39
N ASP A 166 8.96 5.88 7.36
CA ASP A 166 10.33 5.91 7.90
C ASP A 166 10.55 4.66 8.75
N TYR A 167 11.20 3.65 8.17
CA TYR A 167 11.48 2.39 8.83
C TYR A 167 12.50 2.49 9.97
N ARG A 168 13.13 3.66 10.15
CA ARG A 168 14.01 3.96 11.29
C ARG A 168 13.21 4.46 12.49
N LEU A 169 11.97 4.91 12.29
CA LEU A 169 11.07 5.34 13.35
C LEU A 169 10.22 4.17 13.85
N GLY A 170 10.07 4.10 15.17
CA GLY A 170 9.10 3.21 15.82
C GLY A 170 7.66 3.62 15.51
N GLY A 171 6.76 2.65 15.33
CA GLY A 171 5.32 2.87 15.23
C GLY A 171 4.67 2.20 14.01
N SER A 172 3.44 1.72 14.18
CA SER A 172 2.66 1.09 13.11
C SER A 172 2.05 2.15 12.19
N VAL A 173 1.72 1.78 10.94
CA VAL A 173 0.78 2.56 10.13
C VAL A 173 -0.61 2.36 10.71
N PHE A 174 -1.34 3.44 10.98
CA PHE A 174 -2.72 3.36 11.48
C PHE A 174 -3.70 3.78 10.39
N VAL A 175 -4.72 2.97 10.19
CA VAL A 175 -5.87 3.28 9.32
C VAL A 175 -7.10 3.35 10.20
N ARG A 176 -7.60 4.56 10.46
CA ARG A 176 -8.79 4.77 11.30
C ARG A 176 -9.98 5.15 10.42
N GLN A 177 -10.98 4.28 10.39
CA GLN A 177 -12.23 4.53 9.68
C GLN A 177 -13.29 5.05 10.65
N TYR A 178 -13.85 6.19 10.29
CA TYR A 178 -15.07 6.79 10.83
C TYR A 178 -16.15 6.78 9.75
N GLY A 179 -17.41 7.07 10.10
CA GLY A 179 -18.53 6.99 9.16
C GLY A 179 -18.36 7.80 7.87
N GLN A 180 -17.69 8.97 7.94
CA GLN A 180 -17.47 9.84 6.77
C GLN A 180 -16.01 10.24 6.57
N ARG A 181 -15.08 9.60 7.28
CA ARG A 181 -13.67 9.99 7.29
C ARG A 181 -12.79 8.77 7.43
N LEU A 182 -11.72 8.73 6.62
CA LEU A 182 -10.67 7.74 6.73
C LEU A 182 -9.37 8.48 7.04
N GLU A 183 -8.75 8.19 8.18
CA GLU A 183 -7.44 8.74 8.53
C GLU A 183 -6.38 7.67 8.33
N ILE A 184 -5.31 8.02 7.62
CA ILE A 184 -4.14 7.16 7.45
C ILE A 184 -2.96 7.90 8.06
N VAL A 185 -2.37 7.32 9.11
CA VAL A 185 -1.25 7.90 9.85
C VAL A 185 -0.05 6.97 9.68
N SER A 186 1.01 7.47 9.05
CA SER A 186 2.28 6.76 8.87
C SER A 186 3.43 7.46 9.60
N PRO A 187 4.33 6.73 10.27
CA PRO A 187 5.56 7.30 10.81
C PRO A 187 6.41 7.94 9.69
N GLY A 188 6.74 9.23 9.85
CA GLY A 188 7.46 10.02 8.84
C GLY A 188 6.57 11.06 8.12
N GLY A 189 5.24 10.97 8.25
CA GLY A 189 4.30 11.84 7.56
C GLY A 189 4.09 11.44 6.10
N LEU A 190 3.00 11.91 5.48
CA LEU A 190 2.86 11.84 4.03
C LEU A 190 3.83 12.86 3.41
N PRO A 191 4.53 12.55 2.30
CA PRO A 191 5.24 13.57 1.56
C PRO A 191 4.24 14.69 1.24
N SER A 192 4.64 15.93 1.51
CA SER A 192 3.79 17.10 1.29
C SER A 192 3.49 17.16 -0.21
N GLY A 193 2.31 16.72 -0.62
CA GLY A 193 1.82 16.99 -1.96
C GLY A 193 1.75 18.50 -2.11
N ASP A 194 2.47 19.04 -3.08
CA ASP A 194 2.39 20.44 -3.50
C ASP A 194 0.93 20.75 -3.93
N HIS A 195 0.08 21.12 -2.97
CA HIS A 195 -1.14 21.88 -3.20
C HIS A 195 -0.79 23.34 -2.99
N GLY A 196 -0.17 23.93 -4.02
CA GLY A 196 0.40 25.27 -3.93
C GLY A 196 0.49 26.00 -5.26
N ARG A 197 -0.58 26.02 -6.05
CA ARG A 197 -0.88 27.17 -6.93
C ARG A 197 -2.36 27.49 -6.86
N GLU A 198 -2.69 28.24 -5.83
CA GLU A 198 -3.87 29.10 -5.80
C GLU A 198 -3.86 30.06 -6.99
N HIS A 199 -5.08 30.36 -7.42
CA HIS A 199 -5.42 31.37 -8.40
C HIS A 199 -4.80 32.75 -8.08
N SER A 200 -4.37 33.43 -9.13
CA SER A 200 -4.57 34.88 -9.31
C SER A 200 -4.80 35.15 -10.78
#